data_AF-A0A211YQ36-F1
#
_entry.id   AF-A0A211YQ36-F1
#
_cell.length_a   1.000
_cell.length_b   1.000
_cell.length_c   1.000
_cell.angle_alpha   90.00
_cell.angle_beta   90.00
_cell.angle_gamma   90.00
#
_symmetry.space_group_name_H-M   'P 1'
#
loop_
_entity.id
_entity.type
_entity.pdbx_description
1 polymer ?
#
loop_
_entity_poly.entity_id
_entity_poly.type
_entity_poly.pdbx_seq_one_letter_code
_entity_poly.pdbx_strand_id
1 'polypeptide(L)'
;MKRILALIVLALFMLPTLGIATHAAAQAEKGPATDRIIWKSVSLDKVAAALETGDIDVYLFSLRPAAAQELTGKPGIKLYQAPSGLVDIGLNPAPVMIVTLPGKLERQQPKSSV
;
A
#
# COMPACT_ATOMS: atom_id res chain seq x y z
N MET A 1 64.32 -14.84 -27.31
CA MET A 1 63.97 -13.57 -26.64
C MET A 1 62.96 -12.74 -27.44
N LYS A 2 63.22 -12.39 -28.71
CA LYS A 2 62.27 -11.59 -29.54
C LYS A 2 60.84 -12.17 -29.66
N ARG A 3 60.72 -13.50 -29.80
CA ARG A 3 59.41 -14.20 -29.84
C ARG A 3 58.65 -14.13 -28.52
N ILE A 4 59.36 -14.20 -27.40
CA ILE A 4 58.76 -14.09 -26.05
C ILE A 4 58.30 -12.65 -25.81
N LEU A 5 59.11 -11.66 -26.21
CA LEU A 5 58.74 -10.25 -26.13
C LEU A 5 57.49 -9.94 -26.97
N ALA A 6 57.40 -10.49 -28.19
CA ALA A 6 56.23 -10.33 -29.05
C ALA A 6 54.94 -10.92 -28.43
N LEU A 7 55.05 -12.08 -27.76
CA LEU A 7 53.92 -12.69 -27.06
C LEU A 7 53.46 -11.86 -25.85
N ILE A 8 54.39 -11.26 -25.11
CA ILE A 8 54.08 -10.38 -23.97
C ILE A 8 53.38 -9.11 -24.45
N VAL A 9 53.85 -8.48 -25.54
CA VAL A 9 53.20 -7.30 -26.12
C VAL A 9 51.79 -7.63 -26.62
N LEU A 10 51.62 -8.79 -27.28
CA LEU A 10 50.30 -9.23 -27.73
C LEU A 10 49.33 -9.48 -26.57
N ALA A 11 49.81 -10.10 -25.49
CA ALA A 11 49.01 -10.32 -24.28
C ALA A 11 48.63 -8.99 -23.60
N LEU A 12 49.53 -8.01 -23.57
CA LEU A 12 49.26 -6.68 -23.01
C LEU A 12 48.18 -5.92 -23.79
N PHE A 13 48.16 -6.06 -25.12
CA PHE A 13 47.13 -5.47 -25.97
C PHE A 13 45.78 -6.20 -25.90
N MET A 14 45.77 -7.48 -25.50
CA MET A 14 44.55 -8.27 -25.33
C MET A 14 43.92 -8.15 -23.92
N LEU A 15 44.68 -7.77 -22.90
CA LEU A 15 44.16 -7.53 -21.54
C LEU A 15 42.98 -6.51 -21.46
N PRO A 16 42.99 -5.36 -22.17
CA PRO A 16 41.91 -4.38 -22.06
C PRO A 16 40.57 -4.86 -22.65
N THR A 17 40.54 -5.85 -23.55
CA THR A 17 39.28 -6.34 -24.13
C THR A 17 38.45 -7.18 -23.15
N LEU A 18 39.09 -7.79 -22.15
CA LEU A 18 38.43 -8.53 -21.06
C LEU A 18 37.66 -7.60 -20.10
N GLY A 19 38.09 -6.33 -19.97
CA GLY A 19 37.45 -5.35 -19.08
C GLY A 19 36.22 -4.65 -19.66
N ILE A 20 36.03 -4.68 -20.99
CA ILE A 20 34.89 -4.02 -21.64
C ILE A 20 33.60 -4.85 -21.48
N ALA A 21 33.73 -6.18 -21.41
CA ALA A 21 32.59 -7.10 -21.29
C ALA A 21 31.86 -7.02 -19.93
N THR A 22 32.52 -6.56 -18.86
CA THR A 22 31.91 -6.49 -17.52
C THR A 22 31.06 -5.23 -17.31
N HIS A 23 31.30 -4.15 -18.07
CA HIS A 23 30.51 -2.92 -17.98
C HIS A 23 29.18 -3.01 -18.74
N ALA A 24 29.12 -3.74 -19.86
CA ALA A 24 27.89 -3.93 -20.63
C ALA A 24 26.84 -4.78 -19.87
N ALA A 25 27.28 -5.68 -18.98
CA ALA A 25 26.39 -6.52 -18.18
C ALA A 25 25.79 -5.82 -16.95
N ALA A 26 26.45 -4.75 -16.46
CA ALA A 26 26.00 -4.00 -15.27
C ALA A 26 24.85 -3.02 -15.57
N GLN A 27 24.64 -2.66 -16.84
CA GLN A 27 23.67 -1.65 -17.28
C GLN A 27 22.48 -2.25 -18.05
N ALA A 28 22.06 -3.46 -17.67
CA ALA A 28 20.74 -3.97 -18.05
C ALA A 28 19.76 -3.75 -16.87
N GLU A 29 19.81 -2.59 -16.21
CA GLU A 29 18.73 -2.19 -15.31
C GLU A 29 17.48 -1.99 -16.17
N LYS A 30 16.58 -2.97 -16.12
CA LYS A 30 15.25 -2.89 -16.71
C LYS A 30 14.63 -1.59 -16.22
N GLY A 31 14.37 -0.67 -17.15
CA GLY A 31 13.71 0.59 -16.83
C GLY A 31 12.33 0.39 -16.21
N PRO A 32 11.65 1.49 -15.85
CA PRO A 32 10.29 1.44 -15.31
C PRO A 32 9.36 0.59 -16.17
N ALA A 33 8.44 -0.15 -15.54
CA ALA A 33 7.51 -1.02 -16.26
C ALA A 33 6.46 -0.26 -17.09
N THR A 34 6.40 1.07 -16.97
CA THR A 34 5.41 1.93 -17.62
C THR A 34 5.96 3.36 -17.72
N ASP A 35 5.62 4.05 -18.80
CA ASP A 35 6.07 5.42 -19.07
C ASP A 35 5.31 6.49 -18.28
N ARG A 36 4.03 6.25 -17.95
CA ARG A 36 3.18 7.24 -17.26
C ARG A 36 2.16 6.60 -16.32
N ILE A 37 2.01 7.20 -15.15
CA ILE A 37 0.94 6.90 -14.18
C ILE A 37 0.02 8.11 -14.11
N ILE A 38 -1.30 7.90 -14.25
CA ILE A 38 -2.30 8.96 -14.16
C ILE A 38 -3.07 8.79 -12.86
N TRP A 39 -3.06 9.82 -12.02
CA TRP A 39 -3.88 9.88 -10.81
C TRP A 39 -5.25 10.46 -11.15
N LYS A 40 -6.31 9.71 -10.85
CA LYS A 40 -7.69 10.12 -11.11
C LYS A 40 -8.52 9.98 -9.84
N SER A 41 -9.28 11.02 -9.52
CA SER A 41 -10.29 10.96 -8.46
C SER A 41 -11.55 10.32 -9.03
N VAL A 42 -12.05 9.29 -8.34
CA VAL A 42 -13.30 8.60 -8.68
C VAL A 42 -14.14 8.54 -7.41
N SER A 43 -15.39 9.00 -7.51
CA SER A 43 -16.35 8.89 -6.40
C SER A 43 -16.57 7.41 -6.06
N LEU A 44 -16.66 7.09 -4.77
CA LEU A 44 -16.66 5.72 -4.24
C LEU A 44 -17.79 4.84 -4.83
N ASP A 45 -18.93 5.45 -5.15
CA ASP A 45 -20.11 4.84 -5.79
C ASP A 45 -19.88 4.46 -7.27
N LYS A 46 -18.88 5.05 -7.94
CA LYS A 46 -18.58 4.81 -9.36
C LYS A 46 -17.39 3.90 -9.58
N VAL A 47 -16.70 3.48 -8.53
CA VAL A 47 -15.44 2.72 -8.63
C VAL A 47 -15.63 1.38 -9.35
N ALA A 48 -16.69 0.63 -9.03
CA ALA A 48 -16.95 -0.65 -9.67
C ALA A 48 -17.15 -0.49 -11.18
N ALA A 49 -18.01 0.45 -11.58
CA ALA A 49 -18.22 0.77 -12.99
C ALA A 49 -16.92 1.24 -13.67
N ALA A 50 -16.13 2.09 -13.03
CA ALA A 50 -14.88 2.60 -13.60
C ALA A 50 -13.82 1.50 -13.82
N LEU A 51 -13.75 0.51 -12.93
CA LEU A 51 -12.89 -0.68 -13.11
C LEU A 51 -13.41 -1.55 -14.27
N GLU A 52 -14.72 -1.76 -14.35
CA GLU A 52 -15.34 -2.58 -15.39
C GLU A 52 -15.22 -1.97 -16.79
N THR A 53 -15.31 -0.65 -16.91
CA THR A 53 -15.15 0.04 -18.20
C THR A 53 -13.69 0.26 -18.59
N GLY A 54 -12.73 -0.06 -17.71
CA GLY A 54 -11.31 0.24 -17.92
C GLY A 54 -10.99 1.74 -17.85
N ASP A 55 -11.84 2.54 -17.19
CA ASP A 55 -11.59 3.97 -16.95
C ASP A 55 -10.51 4.17 -15.86
N ILE A 56 -10.35 3.16 -14.99
CA ILE A 56 -9.21 3.02 -14.08
C ILE A 56 -8.71 1.57 -14.09
N ASP A 57 -7.40 1.40 -13.98
CA ASP A 57 -6.77 0.07 -13.91
C ASP A 57 -6.62 -0.45 -12.47
N VAL A 58 -6.45 0.47 -11.52
CA VAL A 58 -6.19 0.16 -10.10
C VAL A 58 -6.93 1.13 -9.20
N TYR A 59 -7.53 0.60 -8.13
CA TYR A 59 -8.11 1.38 -7.04
C TYR A 59 -7.38 1.09 -5.72
N LEU A 60 -6.79 2.13 -5.12
CA LEU A 60 -5.89 2.02 -3.95
C LEU A 60 -6.54 2.47 -2.64
N PHE A 61 -7.85 2.22 -2.46
CA PHE A 61 -8.57 2.57 -1.24
C PHE A 61 -9.60 1.49 -0.86
N SER A 62 -10.15 1.58 0.36
CA SER A 62 -11.22 0.72 0.81
C SER A 62 -12.44 0.82 -0.09
N LEU A 63 -12.90 -0.32 -0.60
CA LEU A 63 -14.23 -0.44 -1.19
C LEU A 63 -15.29 -0.59 -0.09
N ARG A 64 -16.51 -0.13 -0.37
CA ARG A 64 -17.67 -0.53 0.44
C ARG A 64 -17.90 -2.03 0.30
N PRO A 65 -18.38 -2.73 1.33
CA PRO A 65 -18.65 -4.17 1.26
C PRO A 65 -19.53 -4.57 0.08
N ALA A 66 -20.59 -3.79 -0.22
CA ALA A 66 -21.47 -4.06 -1.35
C ALA A 66 -20.74 -4.02 -2.71
N ALA A 67 -19.94 -2.98 -2.95
CA ALA A 67 -19.15 -2.86 -4.18
C ALA A 67 -18.07 -3.96 -4.28
N ALA A 68 -17.44 -4.34 -3.16
CA ALA A 68 -16.49 -5.45 -3.14
C ALA A 68 -17.16 -6.79 -3.49
N GLN A 69 -18.39 -7.02 -3.01
CA GLN A 69 -19.18 -8.20 -3.36
C GLN A 69 -19.55 -8.21 -4.85
N GLU A 70 -19.99 -7.09 -5.42
CA GLU A 70 -20.32 -6.96 -6.85
C GLU A 70 -19.13 -7.27 -7.77
N LEU A 71 -17.92 -6.89 -7.35
CA LEU A 71 -16.69 -7.14 -8.11
C LEU A 71 -16.12 -8.55 -7.90
N THR A 72 -16.61 -9.30 -6.90
CA THR A 72 -16.07 -10.62 -6.57
C THR A 72 -16.37 -11.61 -7.70
N GLY A 73 -15.30 -12.22 -8.23
CA GLY A 73 -15.42 -13.21 -9.32
C GLY A 73 -15.66 -12.59 -10.70
N LYS A 74 -15.66 -11.26 -10.85
CA LYS A 74 -15.74 -10.63 -12.16
C LYS A 74 -14.48 -10.93 -12.98
N PRO A 75 -14.60 -11.35 -14.26
CA PRO A 75 -13.44 -11.60 -15.11
C PRO A 75 -12.57 -10.35 -15.24
N GLY A 76 -11.25 -10.52 -15.13
CA GLY A 76 -10.29 -9.42 -15.27
C GLY A 76 -10.14 -8.51 -14.04
N ILE A 77 -10.97 -8.67 -13.00
CA ILE A 77 -10.87 -7.89 -11.76
C ILE A 77 -10.41 -8.80 -10.63
N LYS A 78 -9.36 -8.37 -9.92
CA LYS A 78 -8.84 -9.08 -8.77
C LYS A 78 -8.88 -8.19 -7.54
N LEU A 79 -9.62 -8.64 -6.53
CA LEU A 79 -9.67 -7.97 -5.24
C LEU A 79 -8.56 -8.50 -4.33
N TYR A 80 -7.92 -7.58 -3.61
CA TYR A 80 -6.96 -7.90 -2.57
C TYR A 80 -7.50 -7.40 -1.24
N GLN A 81 -7.55 -8.30 -0.26
CA GLN A 81 -7.87 -7.92 1.10
C GLN A 81 -6.57 -7.61 1.84
N ALA A 82 -6.46 -6.37 2.30
CA ALA A 82 -5.32 -5.88 3.07
C ALA A 82 -5.82 -4.97 4.20
N PRO A 83 -5.06 -4.84 5.30
CA PRO A 83 -5.35 -3.83 6.32
C PRO A 83 -5.41 -2.45 5.68
N SER A 84 -6.54 -1.77 5.83
CA SER A 84 -6.78 -0.46 5.25
C SER A 84 -6.95 0.58 6.34
N GLY A 85 -5.88 1.37 6.55
CA GLY A 85 -5.88 2.54 7.41
C GLY A 85 -6.32 2.31 8.86
N LEU A 86 -6.61 3.43 9.53
CA LEU A 86 -7.21 3.47 10.86
C LEU A 86 -8.55 4.21 10.75
N VAL A 87 -9.58 3.66 11.38
CA VAL A 87 -10.86 4.34 11.55
C VAL A 87 -10.81 5.06 12.88
N ASP A 88 -10.76 6.39 12.84
CA ASP A 88 -10.88 7.25 14.01
C ASP A 88 -12.30 7.84 14.07
N ILE A 89 -12.92 7.78 15.23
CA ILE A 89 -14.28 8.29 15.47
C ILE A 89 -14.18 9.40 16.50
N GLY A 90 -14.11 10.63 16.00
CA GLY A 90 -14.21 11.83 16.84
C GLY A 90 -15.65 12.03 17.31
N LEU A 91 -15.89 11.87 18.61
CA LEU A 91 -17.16 12.25 19.23
C LEU A 91 -17.07 13.70 19.69
N ASN A 92 -18.10 14.49 19.40
CA ASN A 92 -18.24 15.82 19.98
C ASN A 92 -18.59 15.68 21.48
N PRO A 93 -17.76 16.14 22.42
CA PRO A 93 -18.14 16.18 23.82
C PRO A 93 -19.13 17.34 24.03
N ALA A 94 -20.42 17.08 23.79
CA ALA A 94 -21.47 18.03 24.16
C ALA A 94 -21.46 18.24 25.69
N PRO A 95 -21.77 19.46 26.17
CA PRO A 95 -21.83 19.73 27.61
C PRO A 95 -22.89 18.85 28.28
N VAL A 96 -22.50 18.15 29.34
CA VAL A 96 -23.41 17.38 30.20
C VAL A 96 -23.96 18.28 31.29
N MET A 97 -25.28 18.24 31.50
CA MET A 97 -25.90 18.87 32.66
C MET A 97 -25.62 17.99 33.89
N ILE A 98 -24.74 18.46 34.77
CA ILE A 98 -24.53 17.84 36.09
C ILE A 98 -25.56 18.46 37.03
N VAL A 99 -26.60 17.70 37.36
CA VAL A 99 -27.56 18.08 38.40
C VAL A 99 -27.09 17.49 39.72
N THR A 100 -26.58 18.34 40.61
CA THR A 100 -26.34 17.96 42.00
C THR A 100 -27.67 17.96 42.73
N LEU A 101 -28.21 16.78 43.02
CA LEU A 101 -29.43 16.65 43.82
C LEU A 101 -29.11 16.94 45.30
N PRO A 102 -29.82 17.87 45.96
CA PRO A 102 -29.70 18.03 47.39
C PRO A 102 -30.38 16.85 48.10
N GLY A 103 -29.58 15.89 48.55
CA GLY A 103 -30.06 14.74 49.31
C GLY A 103 -28.93 14.11 50.12
N LYS A 104 -29.20 13.80 51.38
CA LYS A 104 -28.30 13.03 52.24
C LYS A 104 -28.50 11.55 51.91
N LEU A 105 -27.46 10.87 51.44
CA LEU A 105 -27.50 9.42 51.22
C LEU A 105 -27.50 8.71 52.58
N GLU A 106 -28.67 8.43 53.13
CA GLU A 106 -28.79 7.59 54.32
C GLU A 106 -28.82 6.13 53.91
N ARG A 107 -27.71 5.43 54.19
CA ARG A 107 -27.62 3.99 53.98
C ARG A 107 -28.40 3.29 55.10
N GLN A 108 -29.61 2.80 54.81
CA GLN A 108 -30.33 1.94 55.75
C GLN A 108 -29.55 0.62 55.89
N GLN A 109 -28.93 0.41 57.05
CA GLN A 109 -28.40 -0.90 57.40
C GLN A 109 -29.58 -1.83 57.74
N PRO A 110 -29.64 -3.05 57.19
CA PRO A 110 -30.70 -3.99 57.55
C PRO A 110 -30.60 -4.30 59.05
N LYS A 111 -31.73 -4.21 59.77
CA LYS A 111 -31.80 -4.57 61.19
C LYS A 111 -31.38 -6.04 61.33
N SER A 112 -30.26 -6.28 62.00
CA SER A 112 -29.86 -7.63 62.40
C SER A 112 -30.95 -8.18 63.32
N SER A 113 -31.64 -9.22 62.86
CA SER A 113 -32.60 -9.97 63.66
C SER A 113 -31.81 -10.89 64.57
N VAL A 114 -31.79 -10.58 65.87
CA VAL A 114 -31.40 -11.50 66.94
C VAL A 114 -32.66 -11.87 67.69
#